data_AF-A6RFY8-F1
#
_entry.id   AF-A6RFY8-F1
#
_cell.length_a   1.000
_cell.length_b   1.000
_cell.length_c   1.000
_cell.angle_alpha   90.00
_cell.angle_beta   90.00
_cell.angle_gamma   90.00
#
_symmetry.space_group_name_H-M   'P 1'
#
loop_
_entity.id
_entity.type
_entity.pdbx_description
1 polymer ?
#
loop_
_entity_poly.entity_id
_entity_poly.type
_entity_poly.pdbx_seq_one_letter_code
_entity_poly.pdbx_strand_id
1 'polypeptide(L)'
;MITVDTDDTAATPDFLRHLISAAKSEIHRQTQVQWERDWENESSGRATYALTPAPSPTVLHLHHSLHKALSSTIVQMRTGKIGLRQFLYERKVPEITDTLCECGGGNQTVRHVLLACPRFNNLRTETWENGEGRGERLDLKEILTTPKLAKKAARFMILTRLLGQYGAITEDKIR
;
A
#
# COMPACT_ATOMS: atom_id res chain seq x y z
N MET A 1 -33.93 -46.68 22.95
CA MET A 1 -33.32 -46.21 21.69
C MET A 1 -34.36 -45.35 20.99
N ILE A 2 -34.25 -44.03 21.07
CA ILE A 2 -35.08 -43.12 20.28
C ILE A 2 -34.23 -42.76 19.07
N THR A 3 -34.61 -43.26 17.90
CA THR A 3 -34.04 -42.83 16.62
C THR A 3 -34.61 -41.46 16.32
N VAL A 4 -33.79 -40.42 16.47
CA VAL A 4 -34.09 -39.10 15.93
C VAL A 4 -33.87 -39.23 14.42
N ASP A 5 -34.98 -39.21 13.69
CA ASP A 5 -35.00 -39.20 12.24
C ASP A 5 -34.47 -37.84 11.78
N THR A 6 -33.19 -37.79 11.40
CA THR A 6 -32.60 -36.63 10.72
C THR A 6 -32.90 -36.74 9.24
N ASP A 7 -34.16 -36.53 8.86
CA ASP A 7 -34.52 -36.24 7.48
C ASP A 7 -34.93 -34.78 7.35
N ASP A 8 -33.94 -33.89 7.44
CA ASP A 8 -34.08 -32.46 7.19
C ASP A 8 -33.43 -32.10 5.84
N THR A 9 -33.81 -32.86 4.81
CA THR A 9 -33.55 -32.51 3.40
C THR A 9 -34.77 -31.90 2.72
N ALA A 10 -35.62 -31.21 3.47
CA ALA A 10 -36.68 -30.40 2.87
C ALA A 10 -36.05 -29.16 2.20
N ALA A 11 -36.03 -29.14 0.87
CA ALA A 11 -35.57 -28.00 0.09
C ALA A 11 -36.33 -26.74 0.53
N THR A 12 -35.58 -25.72 0.98
CA THR A 12 -36.16 -24.46 1.46
C THR A 12 -37.11 -23.87 0.40
N PRO A 13 -38.40 -23.65 0.71
CA PRO A 13 -39.35 -23.04 -0.21
C PRO A 13 -38.82 -21.72 -0.82
N ASP A 14 -39.04 -21.48 -2.11
CA ASP A 14 -38.43 -20.35 -2.83
C ASP A 14 -38.79 -18.98 -2.24
N PHE A 15 -40.00 -18.80 -1.71
CA PHE A 15 -40.38 -17.53 -1.05
C PHE A 15 -39.54 -17.25 0.21
N LEU A 16 -39.19 -18.28 0.99
CA LEU A 16 -38.30 -18.15 2.14
C LEU A 16 -36.87 -17.83 1.69
N ARG A 17 -36.40 -18.40 0.57
CA ARG A 17 -35.11 -18.03 -0.03
C ARG A 17 -35.07 -16.57 -0.45
N HIS A 18 -36.16 -16.04 -1.03
CA HIS A 18 -36.26 -14.62 -1.38
C HIS A 18 -36.22 -13.71 -0.13
N LEU A 19 -36.89 -14.08 0.96
CA LEU A 19 -36.84 -13.33 2.22
C LEU A 19 -35.44 -13.37 2.86
N ILE A 20 -34.77 -14.53 2.84
CA ILE A 20 -33.39 -14.67 3.32
C ILE A 20 -32.43 -13.87 2.45
N SER A 21 -32.60 -13.90 1.13
CA SER A 21 -31.78 -13.12 0.18
C SER A 21 -31.93 -11.63 0.45
N ALA A 22 -33.17 -11.14 0.59
CA ALA A 22 -33.45 -9.75 0.91
C ALA A 22 -32.83 -9.32 2.26
N ALA A 23 -32.95 -10.15 3.30
CA ALA A 23 -32.34 -9.90 4.60
C ALA A 23 -30.80 -9.84 4.51
N LYS A 24 -30.17 -10.76 3.78
CA LYS A 24 -28.71 -10.76 3.54
C LYS A 24 -28.27 -9.51 2.77
N SER A 25 -29.00 -9.12 1.74
CA SER A 25 -28.71 -7.90 0.96
C SER A 25 -28.79 -6.65 1.82
N GLU A 26 -29.78 -6.57 2.72
CA GLU A 26 -29.91 -5.42 3.63
C GLU A 26 -28.78 -5.37 4.66
N ILE A 27 -28.43 -6.51 5.28
CA ILE A 27 -27.28 -6.60 6.19
C ILE A 27 -25.98 -6.19 5.47
N HIS A 28 -25.78 -6.68 4.24
CA HIS A 28 -24.62 -6.32 3.44
C HIS A 28 -24.58 -4.81 3.16
N ARG A 29 -25.72 -4.22 2.77
CA ARG A 29 -25.84 -2.77 2.54
C ARG A 29 -25.51 -1.96 3.78
N GLN A 30 -26.06 -2.33 4.94
CA GLN A 30 -25.79 -1.64 6.21
C GLN A 30 -24.32 -1.76 6.62
N THR A 31 -23.74 -2.96 6.48
CA THR A 31 -22.33 -3.22 6.77
C THR A 31 -21.43 -2.39 5.87
N GLN A 32 -21.74 -2.30 4.57
CA GLN A 32 -21.00 -1.49 3.61
C GLN A 32 -21.01 0.00 3.99
N VAL A 33 -22.20 0.55 4.31
CA VAL A 33 -22.34 1.95 4.74
C VAL A 33 -21.59 2.23 6.04
N GLN A 34 -21.64 1.32 7.01
CA GLN A 34 -20.91 1.49 8.27
C GLN A 34 -19.40 1.43 8.03
N TRP A 35 -18.93 0.46 7.24
CA TRP A 35 -17.52 0.33 6.89
C TRP A 35 -16.98 1.55 6.16
N GLU A 36 -17.74 2.13 5.21
CA GLU A 36 -17.36 3.36 4.51
C GLU A 36 -17.20 4.53 5.48
N ARG A 37 -18.17 4.72 6.39
CA ARG A 37 -18.10 5.76 7.43
C ARG A 37 -16.91 5.58 8.35
N ASP A 38 -16.68 4.37 8.82
CA ASP A 38 -15.53 4.07 9.69
C ASP A 38 -14.23 4.34 8.93
N TRP A 39 -14.14 3.92 7.67
CA TRP A 39 -12.96 4.14 6.84
C TRP A 39 -12.68 5.62 6.56
N GLU A 40 -13.70 6.44 6.36
CA GLU A 40 -13.54 7.89 6.19
C GLU A 40 -13.06 8.59 7.47
N ASN A 41 -13.58 8.19 8.63
CA ASN A 41 -13.39 8.90 9.90
C ASN A 41 -12.23 8.37 10.76
N GLU A 42 -11.79 7.14 10.53
CA GLU A 42 -10.74 6.50 11.33
C GLU A 42 -9.38 7.20 11.13
N SER A 43 -8.60 7.35 12.21
CA SER A 43 -7.26 7.96 12.17
C SER A 43 -6.19 7.01 11.62
N SER A 44 -6.47 5.71 11.66
CA SER A 44 -5.61 4.67 11.12
C SER A 44 -5.70 4.60 9.58
N GLY A 45 -4.61 4.17 8.95
CA GLY A 45 -4.59 3.92 7.50
C GLY A 45 -4.65 5.17 6.60
N ARG A 46 -4.50 6.39 7.13
CA ARG A 46 -4.63 7.64 6.35
C ARG A 46 -3.71 7.73 5.13
N ALA A 47 -2.50 7.15 5.21
CA ALA A 47 -1.59 7.07 4.07
C ALA A 47 -2.22 6.28 2.90
N THR A 48 -2.82 5.12 3.20
CA THR A 48 -3.53 4.30 2.21
C THR A 48 -4.79 5.02 1.73
N TYR A 49 -5.57 5.62 2.65
CA TYR A 49 -6.79 6.37 2.32
C TYR A 49 -6.51 7.51 1.33
N ALA A 50 -5.45 8.29 1.54
CA ALA A 50 -5.08 9.40 0.67
C ALA A 50 -4.78 8.96 -0.79
N LEU A 51 -4.27 7.73 -0.96
CA LEU A 51 -3.97 7.13 -2.25
C LEU A 51 -5.17 6.40 -2.85
N THR A 52 -5.94 5.69 -2.03
CA THR A 52 -7.02 4.79 -2.43
C THR A 52 -8.12 4.86 -1.39
N PRO A 53 -9.00 5.88 -1.46
CA PRO A 53 -10.08 6.06 -0.49
C PRO A 53 -11.17 5.00 -0.65
N ALA A 54 -11.36 4.45 -1.84
CA ALA A 54 -12.22 3.30 -2.09
C ALA A 54 -11.38 2.10 -2.57
N PRO A 55 -11.45 0.93 -1.90
CA PRO A 55 -10.76 -0.26 -2.35
C PRO A 55 -11.30 -0.69 -3.72
N SER A 56 -10.39 -1.04 -4.62
CA SER A 56 -10.73 -1.50 -5.97
C SER A 56 -9.75 -2.59 -6.39
N PRO A 57 -10.19 -3.62 -7.13
CA PRO A 57 -9.29 -4.67 -7.66
C PRO A 57 -8.13 -4.10 -8.48
N THR A 58 -8.27 -2.91 -9.06
CA THR A 58 -7.22 -2.22 -9.82
C THR A 58 -5.96 -1.97 -8.99
N VAL A 59 -6.08 -1.91 -7.66
CA VAL A 59 -4.94 -1.78 -6.75
C VAL A 59 -3.96 -2.96 -6.88
N LEU A 60 -4.46 -4.14 -7.26
CA LEU A 60 -3.65 -5.34 -7.45
C LEU A 60 -2.75 -5.23 -8.69
N HIS A 61 -3.13 -4.40 -9.68
CA HIS A 61 -2.32 -4.19 -10.88
C HIS A 61 -0.95 -3.57 -10.56
N LEU A 62 -0.81 -2.88 -9.42
CA LEU A 62 0.48 -2.37 -8.93
C LEU A 62 1.48 -3.48 -8.63
N HIS A 63 1.00 -4.70 -8.37
CA HIS A 63 1.80 -5.83 -7.90
C HIS A 63 1.95 -6.93 -8.96
N HIS A 64 1.26 -6.80 -10.10
CA HIS A 64 1.25 -7.81 -11.16
C HIS A 64 2.65 -8.04 -11.74
N SER A 65 3.08 -9.30 -11.80
CA SER A 65 4.38 -9.73 -12.33
C SER A 65 5.60 -9.03 -11.70
N LEU A 66 5.50 -8.57 -10.45
CA LEU A 66 6.63 -8.00 -9.72
C LEU A 66 7.31 -9.03 -8.84
N HIS A 67 8.65 -8.97 -8.79
CA HIS A 67 9.41 -9.67 -7.75
C HIS A 67 8.98 -9.19 -6.35
N LYS A 68 9.06 -10.09 -5.37
CA LYS A 68 8.63 -9.86 -3.97
C LYS A 68 9.22 -8.57 -3.39
N ALA A 69 10.49 -8.28 -3.67
CA ALA A 69 11.15 -7.08 -3.18
C ALA A 69 10.49 -5.78 -3.68
N LEU A 70 10.20 -5.70 -4.98
CA LEU A 70 9.52 -4.54 -5.56
C LEU A 70 8.10 -4.42 -5.02
N SER A 71 7.33 -5.52 -5.05
CA SER A 71 5.95 -5.55 -4.59
C SER A 71 5.82 -5.12 -3.11
N SER A 72 6.65 -5.68 -2.23
CA SER A 72 6.64 -5.32 -0.81
C SER A 72 7.13 -3.89 -0.55
N THR A 73 8.07 -3.37 -1.36
CA THR A 73 8.49 -1.96 -1.27
C THR A 73 7.37 -1.01 -1.65
N ILE A 74 6.58 -1.33 -2.69
CA ILE A 74 5.37 -0.57 -3.04
C ILE A 74 4.38 -0.55 -1.87
N VAL A 75 4.11 -1.70 -1.25
CA VAL A 75 3.22 -1.77 -0.06
C VAL A 75 3.74 -0.89 1.07
N GLN A 76 5.03 -0.96 1.38
CA GLN A 76 5.64 -0.15 2.45
C GLN A 76 5.55 1.35 2.16
N MET A 77 5.85 1.77 0.92
CA MET A 77 5.74 3.17 0.52
C MET A 77 4.30 3.69 0.59
N ARG A 78 3.32 2.89 0.16
CA ARG A 78 1.90 3.29 0.13
C ARG A 78 1.26 3.35 1.52
N THR A 79 1.65 2.45 2.41
CA THR A 79 1.14 2.40 3.78
C THR A 79 1.89 3.33 4.73
N GLY A 80 3.06 3.84 4.33
CA GLY A 80 3.99 4.57 5.20
C GLY A 80 4.65 3.69 6.27
N LYS A 81 4.38 2.37 6.26
CA LYS A 81 4.97 1.39 7.18
C LYS A 81 6.27 0.89 6.57
N ILE A 82 7.29 1.74 6.59
CA ILE A 82 8.55 1.55 5.86
C ILE A 82 9.74 1.82 6.78
N GLY A 83 10.87 1.15 6.57
CA GLY A 83 12.10 1.30 7.37
C GLY A 83 12.84 2.63 7.19
N LEU A 84 12.13 3.76 7.11
CA LEU A 84 12.71 5.11 7.10
C LEU A 84 12.62 5.74 8.49
N ARG A 85 13.53 6.67 8.82
CA ARG A 85 13.70 7.22 10.17
C ARG A 85 12.41 7.79 10.77
N GLN A 86 11.57 8.48 10.00
CA GLN A 86 10.27 8.98 10.47
C GLN A 86 9.44 7.85 11.12
N PHE A 87 9.23 6.76 10.38
CA PHE A 87 8.39 5.66 10.86
C PHE A 87 9.06 4.89 12.00
N LEU A 88 10.37 4.65 11.92
CA LEU A 88 11.12 3.92 12.94
C LEU A 88 11.14 4.68 14.28
N TYR A 89 11.30 6.00 14.23
CA TYR A 89 11.22 6.88 15.41
C TYR A 89 9.83 6.83 16.06
N GLU A 90 8.76 6.94 15.26
CA GLU A 90 7.38 6.82 15.77
C GLU A 90 7.10 5.46 16.42
N ARG A 91 7.83 4.41 16.03
CA ARG A 91 7.77 3.06 16.63
C ARG A 91 8.77 2.86 17.77
N LYS A 92 9.54 3.88 18.15
CA LYS A 92 10.52 3.87 19.24
C LYS A 92 11.59 2.77 19.07
N VAL A 93 12.09 2.61 17.86
CA VAL A 93 13.24 1.72 17.60
C VAL A 93 14.47 2.26 18.35
N PRO A 94 15.13 1.48 19.23
CA PRO A 94 16.15 1.98 20.16
C PRO A 94 17.31 2.78 19.52
N GLU A 95 17.73 2.41 18.31
CA GLU A 95 18.84 3.04 17.60
C GLU A 95 18.45 4.34 16.86
N ILE A 96 17.15 4.66 16.78
CA ILE A 96 16.64 5.81 16.03
C ILE A 96 16.16 6.88 17.00
N THR A 97 16.96 7.92 17.17
CA THR A 97 16.74 9.00 18.16
C THR A 97 15.95 10.19 17.64
N ASP A 98 15.76 10.31 16.33
CA ASP A 98 15.02 11.40 15.68
C ASP A 98 14.42 10.96 14.34
N THR A 99 13.59 11.82 13.76
CA THR A 99 12.95 11.63 12.45
C THR A 99 13.77 12.15 11.27
N LEU A 100 14.90 12.83 11.52
CA LEU A 100 15.58 13.67 10.56
C LEU A 100 16.35 12.85 9.55
N CYS A 101 16.34 13.28 8.29
CA CYS A 101 17.22 12.74 7.27
C CYS A 101 18.63 13.30 7.46
N GLU A 102 19.65 12.47 7.27
CA GLU A 102 21.06 12.87 7.36
C GLU A 102 21.46 13.98 6.35
N CYS A 103 20.62 14.25 5.35
CA CYS A 103 20.84 15.38 4.44
C CYS A 103 20.50 16.75 5.05
N GLY A 104 19.89 16.79 6.24
CA GLY A 104 19.45 18.02 6.92
C GLY A 104 18.13 18.62 6.40
N GLY A 105 17.53 18.07 5.34
CA GLY A 105 16.31 18.60 4.70
C GLY A 105 14.99 18.24 5.39
N GLY A 106 14.99 18.02 6.70
CA GLY A 106 13.81 17.64 7.49
C GLY A 106 13.62 16.13 7.65
N ASN A 107 12.39 15.70 7.89
CA ASN A 107 12.08 14.31 8.24
C ASN A 107 12.31 13.34 7.06
N GLN A 108 12.92 12.18 7.34
CA GLN A 108 13.12 11.13 6.35
C GLN A 108 11.81 10.37 6.10
N THR A 109 11.02 10.89 5.17
CA THR A 109 9.75 10.30 4.69
C THR A 109 9.90 9.75 3.27
N VAL A 110 8.92 8.94 2.82
CA VAL A 110 8.85 8.48 1.42
C VAL A 110 8.86 9.67 0.45
N ARG A 111 8.07 10.73 0.76
CA ARG A 111 8.03 11.97 -0.03
C ARG A 111 9.42 12.59 -0.13
N HIS A 112 10.10 12.77 1.00
CA HIS A 112 11.42 13.38 1.04
C HIS A 112 12.43 12.57 0.21
N VAL A 113 12.50 11.26 0.43
CA VAL A 113 13.45 10.38 -0.27
C VAL A 113 13.18 10.35 -1.78
N LEU A 114 11.92 10.21 -2.20
CA LEU A 114 11.53 10.12 -3.61
C LEU A 114 11.54 11.44 -4.39
N LEU A 115 11.40 12.59 -3.72
CA LEU A 115 11.20 13.87 -4.42
C LEU A 115 12.17 14.99 -4.05
N ALA A 116 12.84 14.95 -2.90
CA ALA A 116 13.55 16.14 -2.38
C ALA A 116 14.97 15.89 -1.85
N CYS A 117 15.30 14.67 -1.42
CA CYS A 117 16.55 14.39 -0.73
C CYS A 117 17.77 14.60 -1.66
N PRO A 118 18.68 15.55 -1.37
CA PRO A 118 19.78 15.88 -2.27
C PRO A 118 20.79 14.73 -2.43
N ARG A 119 20.89 13.84 -1.44
CA ARG A 119 21.76 12.64 -1.47
C ARG A 119 21.45 11.70 -2.64
N PHE A 120 20.23 11.74 -3.15
CA PHE A 120 19.77 10.84 -4.20
C PHE A 120 19.47 11.57 -5.52
N ASN A 121 20.02 12.76 -5.75
CA ASN A 121 19.77 13.53 -6.97
C ASN A 121 20.16 12.76 -8.24
N ASN A 122 21.36 12.18 -8.28
CA ASN A 122 21.81 11.42 -9.45
C ASN A 122 20.90 10.22 -9.72
N LEU A 123 20.61 9.42 -8.68
CA LEU A 123 19.70 8.29 -8.77
C LEU A 123 18.28 8.72 -9.20
N ARG A 124 17.84 9.89 -8.77
CA ARG A 124 16.52 10.47 -9.09
C ARG A 124 16.48 10.84 -10.57
N THR A 125 17.46 11.59 -11.04
CA THR A 125 17.67 11.91 -12.46
C THR A 125 17.68 10.63 -13.30
N GLU A 126 18.50 9.63 -12.96
CA GLU A 126 18.55 8.37 -13.71
C GLU A 126 17.21 7.61 -13.73
N THR A 127 16.44 7.66 -12.65
CA THR A 127 15.16 6.96 -12.54
C THR A 127 14.05 7.61 -13.37
N TRP A 128 14.01 8.95 -13.39
CA TRP A 128 12.93 9.72 -14.00
C TRP A 128 13.24 10.23 -15.40
N GLU A 129 14.48 10.64 -15.70
CA GLU A 129 14.86 11.30 -16.95
C GLU A 129 15.13 10.31 -18.10
N ASN A 130 15.46 9.05 -17.81
CA ASN A 130 15.67 8.00 -18.83
C ASN A 130 14.35 7.43 -19.43
N GLY A 131 13.25 8.18 -19.42
CA GLY A 131 11.96 7.77 -19.96
C GLY A 131 11.32 8.85 -20.82
N GLU A 132 10.60 8.44 -21.86
CA GLU A 132 9.78 9.30 -22.72
C GLU A 132 8.73 10.06 -21.88
N GLY A 133 9.08 11.25 -21.39
CA GLY A 133 8.11 12.11 -20.70
C GLY A 133 8.71 12.94 -19.57
N ARG A 134 9.13 14.15 -19.97
CA ARG A 134 9.03 15.44 -19.26
C ARG A 134 9.55 15.50 -17.81
N GLY A 135 10.43 16.46 -17.57
CA GLY A 135 10.75 17.01 -16.24
C GLY A 135 9.56 17.73 -15.58
N GLU A 136 8.43 17.05 -15.50
CA GLU A 136 7.22 17.47 -14.82
C GLU A 136 7.36 17.12 -13.34
N ARG A 137 6.91 18.01 -12.45
CA ARG A 137 6.92 17.77 -11.00
C ARG A 137 5.92 16.67 -10.67
N LEU A 138 6.35 15.41 -10.75
CA LEU A 138 5.54 14.25 -10.41
C LEU A 138 5.05 14.36 -8.95
N ASP A 139 3.74 14.22 -8.75
CA ASP A 139 3.18 14.15 -7.40
C ASP A 139 3.37 12.75 -6.80
N LEU A 140 3.52 12.70 -5.48
CA LEU A 140 3.70 11.44 -4.76
C LEU A 140 2.51 10.49 -4.98
N LYS A 141 1.28 11.01 -5.04
CA LYS A 141 0.10 10.18 -5.27
C LYS A 141 0.19 9.49 -6.62
N GLU A 142 0.48 10.26 -7.67
CA GLU A 142 0.61 9.76 -9.03
C GLU A 142 1.68 8.66 -9.14
N ILE A 143 2.85 8.88 -8.51
CA ILE A 143 3.94 7.90 -8.46
C ILE A 143 3.47 6.60 -7.81
N LEU A 144 2.76 6.69 -6.69
CA LEU A 144 2.38 5.54 -5.87
C LEU A 144 1.11 4.82 -6.34
N THR A 145 0.30 5.43 -7.21
CA THR A 145 -0.92 4.83 -7.77
C THR A 145 -0.76 4.35 -9.21
N THR A 146 0.28 4.76 -9.92
CA THR A 146 0.52 4.35 -11.32
C THR A 146 1.49 3.15 -11.38
N PRO A 147 1.11 1.99 -11.95
CA PRO A 147 1.95 0.78 -11.91
C PRO A 147 3.38 0.96 -12.42
N LYS A 148 3.57 1.62 -13.57
CA LYS A 148 4.90 1.87 -14.14
C LYS A 148 5.76 2.78 -13.24
N LEU A 149 5.16 3.84 -12.67
CA LEU A 149 5.86 4.77 -11.79
C LEU A 149 6.15 4.15 -10.43
N ALA A 150 5.22 3.36 -9.87
CA ALA A 150 5.40 2.67 -8.61
C ALA A 150 6.52 1.62 -8.70
N LYS A 151 6.64 0.89 -9.82
CA LYS A 151 7.79 0.00 -10.07
C LYS A 151 9.11 0.78 -10.06
N LYS A 152 9.18 1.91 -10.78
CA LYS A 152 10.37 2.78 -10.80
C LYS A 152 10.72 3.31 -9.40
N ALA A 153 9.73 3.81 -8.65
CA ALA A 153 9.91 4.30 -7.28
C ALA A 153 10.39 3.20 -6.32
N ALA A 154 9.86 1.98 -6.44
CA ALA A 154 10.30 0.85 -5.63
C ALA A 154 11.75 0.49 -5.91
N ARG A 155 12.15 0.46 -7.19
CA ARG A 155 13.55 0.25 -7.59
C ARG A 155 14.46 1.33 -7.05
N PHE A 156 14.09 2.60 -7.23
CA PHE A 156 14.80 3.75 -6.63
C PHE A 156 14.99 3.57 -5.13
N MET A 157 13.90 3.25 -4.41
CA MET A 157 13.93 3.11 -2.95
C MET A 157 14.87 1.99 -2.50
N ILE A 158 14.88 0.85 -3.19
CA ILE A 158 15.84 -0.25 -2.91
C ILE A 158 17.28 0.22 -3.17
N LEU A 159 17.53 0.92 -4.28
CA LEU A 159 18.85 1.41 -4.66
C LEU A 159 19.40 2.48 -3.70
N THR A 160 18.55 3.20 -2.96
CA THR A 160 19.02 4.12 -1.89
C THR A 160 19.77 3.43 -0.76
N ARG A 161 19.61 2.10 -0.60
CA ARG A 161 20.14 1.29 0.50
C ARG A 161 19.70 1.73 1.91
N LEU A 162 18.69 2.61 2.02
CA LEU A 162 18.09 2.98 3.30
C LEU A 162 17.30 1.82 3.92
N LEU A 163 16.79 0.92 3.09
CA LEU A 163 16.00 -0.23 3.51
C LEU A 163 16.91 -1.45 3.72
N GLY A 164 17.45 -1.58 4.93
CA GLY A 164 18.44 -2.61 5.29
C GLY A 164 18.01 -4.05 4.96
N GLN A 165 16.69 -4.34 4.97
CA GLN A 165 16.14 -5.65 4.62
C GLN A 165 16.43 -6.10 3.17
N TYR A 166 16.83 -5.17 2.29
CA TYR A 166 17.18 -5.45 0.89
C TYR A 166 18.68 -5.44 0.62
N GLY A 167 19.53 -5.44 1.64
CA GLY A 167 20.99 -5.40 1.50
C GLY A 167 21.56 -6.50 0.59
N ALA A 168 21.00 -7.71 0.65
CA ALA A 168 21.41 -8.86 -0.16
C ALA A 168 20.82 -8.90 -1.59
N ILE A 169 20.00 -7.92 -1.97
CA ILE A 169 19.36 -7.88 -3.29
C ILE A 169 20.32 -7.24 -4.30
N THR A 170 20.59 -7.99 -5.36
CA THR A 170 21.37 -7.58 -6.52
C THR A 170 20.47 -6.91 -7.56
N GLU A 171 21.02 -6.00 -8.37
CA GLU A 171 20.23 -5.18 -9.30
C GLU A 171 19.52 -5.99 -10.39
N ASP A 172 20.07 -7.15 -10.78
CA ASP A 172 19.46 -8.07 -11.73
C ASP A 172 18.11 -8.61 -11.26
N LYS A 173 17.92 -8.76 -9.94
CA LYS A 173 16.68 -9.28 -9.34
C LYS A 173 15.56 -8.25 -9.24
N ILE A 174 15.84 -6.99 -9.59
CA ILE A 174 14.88 -5.88 -9.57
C ILE A 174 14.74 -5.20 -10.95
N ARG A 175 15.23 -5.87 -12.02
CA ARG A 175 15.14 -5.38 -13.40
C ARG A 175 13.70 -5.32 -13.92
#